data_AF-A0A564ZHD3-F1
#
_entry.id   AF-A0A564ZHD3-F1
#
_cell.length_a   1.000
_cell.length_b   1.000
_cell.length_c   1.000
_cell.angle_alpha   90.00
_cell.angle_beta   90.00
_cell.angle_gamma   90.00
#
_symmetry.space_group_name_H-M   'P 1'
#
loop_
_entity.id
_entity.type
_entity.pdbx_description
1 polymer ?
#
loop_
_entity_poly.entity_id
_entity_poly.type
_entity_poly.pdbx_seq_one_letter_code
_entity_poly.pdbx_strand_id
1 'polypeptide(L)'
;MNQFSLIGFLILAMIVAVFSVQNSGEAVVKFIWWQFQSSMVVVILISTALGAIMAILLNLPGHFRLRMRIREQSQHIAELERRLQEREPQRTKGMSEFRQSER
;
A
#
# COMPACT_ATOMS: atom_id res chain seq x y z
N MET A 1 -8.37 -2.47 6.21
CA MET A 1 -9.31 -2.48 5.07
C MET A 1 -10.61 -1.90 5.56
N ASN A 2 -11.01 -0.75 5.02
CA ASN A 2 -12.26 -0.11 5.44
C ASN A 2 -13.42 -0.91 4.84
N GLN A 3 -14.49 -1.14 5.61
CA GLN A 3 -15.67 -1.93 5.16
C GLN A 3 -16.25 -1.41 3.82
N PHE A 4 -16.13 -0.11 3.56
CA PHE A 4 -16.48 0.51 2.29
C PHE A 4 -15.76 -0.07 1.07
N SER A 5 -14.48 -0.45 1.20
CA SER A 5 -13.72 -1.05 0.10
C SER A 5 -14.25 -2.44 -0.24
N LEU A 6 -14.66 -3.22 0.76
CA LEU A 6 -15.25 -4.55 0.56
C LEU A 6 -16.62 -4.42 -0.12
N ILE A 7 -17.46 -3.50 0.36
CA ILE A 7 -18.78 -3.22 -0.22
C ILE A 7 -18.63 -2.78 -1.68
N GLY A 8 -17.70 -1.87 -1.98
CA GLY A 8 -17.42 -1.42 -3.34
C GLY A 8 -16.96 -2.56 -4.26
N PHE A 9 -16.09 -3.44 -3.76
CA PHE A 9 -15.64 -4.62 -4.51
C PHE A 9 -16.79 -5.58 -4.83
N LEU A 10 -17.69 -5.83 -3.87
CA LEU A 10 -18.85 -6.70 -4.07
C LEU A 10 -19.83 -6.11 -5.09
N ILE A 11 -20.07 -4.80 -5.06
CA ILE A 11 -20.90 -4.11 -6.07
C ILE A 11 -20.28 -4.27 -7.46
N LEU A 12 -18.97 -4.05 -7.58
CA LEU A 12 -18.26 -4.21 -8.85
C LEU A 12 -18.35 -5.65 -9.37
N ALA A 13 -18.12 -6.64 -8.50
CA ALA A 13 -18.23 -8.05 -8.84
C ALA A 13 -19.65 -8.41 -9.33
N MET A 14 -20.68 -7.86 -8.70
CA MET A 14 -22.07 -8.06 -9.11
C MET A 14 -22.36 -7.46 -10.49
N ILE A 15 -21.87 -6.24 -10.77
CA ILE A 15 -21.99 -5.61 -12.09
C ILE A 15 -21.33 -6.48 -13.16
N VAL A 16 -20.11 -6.98 -12.89
CA VAL A 16 -19.38 -7.87 -13.81
C VAL A 16 -20.15 -9.17 -14.05
N ALA A 17 -20.72 -9.76 -12.99
CA ALA A 17 -21.52 -10.99 -13.10
C ALA A 17 -22.79 -10.78 -13.94
N VAL A 18 -23.52 -9.69 -13.70
CA VAL A 18 -24.72 -9.35 -14.48
C VAL A 18 -24.36 -9.10 -15.95
N PHE A 19 -23.30 -8.32 -16.22
CA PHE A 19 -22.83 -8.07 -17.58
C PHE A 19 -22.43 -9.37 -18.29
N SER A 20 -21.78 -10.28 -17.57
CA SER A 20 -21.37 -11.60 -18.05
C SER A 20 -22.55 -12.49 -18.44
N VAL A 21 -23.59 -12.54 -17.61
CA VAL A 21 -24.80 -13.35 -17.89
C VAL A 21 -25.58 -12.78 -19.07
N GLN A 22 -25.76 -11.46 -19.11
CA GLN A 22 -26.50 -10.80 -20.20
C GLN A 22 -25.77 -10.92 -21.55
N ASN A 23 -24.45 -10.95 -21.55
CA ASN A 23 -23.62 -11.08 -22.75
C ASN A 23 -22.93 -12.45 -22.83
N SER A 24 -23.68 -13.51 -22.55
CA SER A 24 -23.21 -14.91 -22.55
C SER A 24 -22.94 -15.48 -23.96
N GLY A 25 -23.02 -14.65 -25.00
CA GLY A 25 -22.65 -15.02 -26.36
C GLY A 25 -21.17 -15.38 -26.50
N GLU A 26 -20.87 -16.14 -27.55
CA GLU A 26 -19.50 -16.46 -27.92
C GLU A 26 -18.79 -15.21 -28.44
N ALA A 27 -17.69 -14.84 -27.78
CA ALA A 27 -16.82 -13.76 -28.16
C ALA A 27 -15.61 -14.33 -28.90
N VAL A 28 -15.39 -13.87 -30.14
CA VAL A 28 -14.16 -14.15 -30.88
C VAL A 28 -13.13 -13.09 -30.49
N VAL A 29 -12.11 -13.51 -29.75
CA VAL A 29 -11.00 -12.64 -29.37
C VAL A 29 -9.87 -12.81 -30.39
N LYS A 30 -9.47 -11.71 -31.02
CA LYS A 30 -8.27 -11.64 -31.87
C LYS A 30 -7.20 -10.84 -31.14
N PHE A 31 -6.07 -11.49 -30.84
CA PHE A 31 -4.96 -10.91 -30.12
C PHE A 31 -3.63 -11.11 -30.86
N ILE A 32 -3.14 -10.03 -31.50
CA ILE A 32 -1.91 -9.97 -32.31
C ILE A 32 -1.84 -11.09 -33.38
N TRP A 33 -1.47 -12.32 -33.02
CA TRP A 33 -1.37 -13.49 -33.91
C TRP A 33 -2.33 -14.63 -33.53
N TRP A 34 -3.04 -14.52 -32.41
CA TRP A 34 -3.93 -15.57 -31.89
C TRP A 34 -5.38 -15.18 -32.08
N GLN A 35 -6.21 -16.16 -32.43
CA GLN A 35 -7.65 -16.03 -32.40
C GLN A 35 -8.22 -17.21 -31.63
N PHE A 36 -9.13 -16.93 -30.70
CA PHE A 36 -9.83 -17.97 -29.98
C PHE A 36 -11.28 -17.55 -29.73
N GLN A 37 -12.15 -18.54 -29.69
CA GLN A 37 -13.55 -18.37 -29.37
C GLN A 37 -13.74 -18.75 -27.90
N SER A 38 -14.29 -17.83 -27.13
CA SER A 38 -14.52 -18.01 -25.71
C SER A 38 -15.79 -17.30 -25.29
N SER A 39 -16.35 -17.63 -24.13
CA SER A 39 -17.40 -16.80 -23.56
C SER A 39 -16.86 -15.44 -23.16
N MET A 40 -17.69 -14.40 -23.26
CA MET A 40 -17.33 -13.04 -22.86
C MET A 40 -16.90 -12.97 -21.38
N VAL A 41 -17.48 -13.83 -20.55
CA VAL A 41 -17.15 -13.98 -19.11
C VAL A 41 -15.68 -14.28 -18.91
N VAL A 42 -15.15 -15.29 -19.62
CA VAL A 42 -13.75 -15.71 -19.50
C VAL A 42 -12.81 -14.58 -19.92
N VAL A 43 -13.16 -13.85 -20.99
CA VAL A 43 -12.37 -12.71 -21.47
C VAL A 43 -12.28 -11.62 -20.39
N ILE A 44 -13.42 -11.24 -19.80
CA ILE A 44 -13.48 -10.22 -18.76
C ILE A 44 -12.67 -10.66 -17.54
N LEU A 45 -12.85 -11.90 -17.07
CA LEU A 45 -12.13 -12.42 -15.92
C LEU A 45 -10.61 -12.39 -16.13
N ILE A 46 -10.13 -12.85 -17.29
CA ILE A 46 -8.70 -12.83 -17.62
C ILE A 46 -8.18 -11.39 -17.69
N SER A 47 -8.88 -10.50 -18.39
CA SER A 47 -8.48 -9.09 -18.52
C SER A 47 -8.46 -8.37 -17.17
N THR A 48 -9.47 -8.59 -16.33
CA THR A 48 -9.53 -8.02 -14.97
C THR A 48 -8.42 -8.58 -14.09
N ALA A 49 -8.15 -9.88 -14.13
CA ALA A 49 -7.07 -10.50 -13.38
C ALA A 49 -5.70 -9.93 -13.78
N LEU A 50 -5.44 -9.80 -15.09
CA LEU A 50 -4.23 -9.17 -15.61
C LEU A 50 -4.12 -7.70 -15.16
N GLY A 51 -5.22 -6.95 -15.21
CA GLY A 51 -5.27 -5.57 -14.70
C GLY A 51 -4.93 -5.48 -13.22
N ALA A 52 -5.44 -6.40 -12.40
CA ALA A 52 -5.12 -6.47 -10.97
C ALA A 52 -3.64 -6.80 -10.73
N ILE A 53 -3.07 -7.77 -11.46
CA ILE A 53 -1.65 -8.10 -11.40
C ILE A 53 -0.80 -6.87 -11.76
N MET A 54 -1.14 -6.19 -12.86
CA MET A 54 -0.47 -4.96 -13.26
C MET A 54 -0.54 -3.87 -12.18
N ALA A 55 -1.70 -3.66 -11.56
CA ALA A 55 -1.85 -2.70 -10.47
C ALA A 55 -0.96 -3.03 -9.27
N ILE A 56 -0.85 -4.31 -8.89
CA ILE A 56 0.05 -4.76 -7.82
C ILE A 56 1.51 -4.49 -8.18
N LEU A 57 1.92 -4.84 -9.40
CA LEU A 57 3.29 -4.63 -9.88
C LEU A 57 3.67 -3.14 -9.90
N LEU A 58 2.76 -2.27 -10.33
CA LEU A 58 2.98 -0.82 -10.33
C LEU A 58 3.09 -0.23 -8.91
N ASN A 59 2.44 -0.85 -7.92
CA ASN A 59 2.44 -0.35 -6.53
C ASN A 59 3.63 -0.86 -5.70
N LEU A 60 4.27 -1.97 -6.11
CA LEU A 60 5.44 -2.57 -5.47
C LEU A 60 6.58 -1.59 -5.13
N PRO A 61 7.06 -0.73 -6.06
CA PRO A 61 8.15 0.21 -5.76
C PRO A 61 7.74 1.27 -4.72
N GLY A 62 6.48 1.70 -4.71
CA GLY A 62 5.95 2.63 -3.71
C GLY A 62 5.99 2.03 -2.30
N HIS A 63 5.54 0.78 -2.16
CA HIS A 63 5.60 0.06 -0.89
C HIS A 63 7.03 -0.13 -0.37
N PHE A 64 7.99 -0.39 -1.26
CA PHE A 64 9.39 -0.52 -0.87
C PHE A 64 9.98 0.81 -0.38
N ARG A 65 9.75 1.90 -1.12
CA ARG A 65 10.17 3.26 -0.70
C ARG A 65 9.54 3.67 0.63
N LEU A 66 8.27 3.33 0.84
CA LEU A 66 7.58 3.60 2.10
C LEU A 66 8.21 2.84 3.26
N ARG A 67 8.54 1.56 3.09
CA ARG A 67 9.27 0.76 4.09
C ARG A 67 10.62 1.35 4.44
N MET A 68 11.38 1.81 3.43
CA MET A 68 12.67 2.47 3.67
C MET A 68 12.50 3.74 4.50
N ARG A 69 11.55 4.62 4.14
CA ARG A 69 11.26 5.84 4.90
C ARG A 69 10.82 5.54 6.33
N ILE A 70 9.97 4.53 6.56
CA ILE A 70 9.57 4.12 7.90
C ILE A 70 10.79 3.73 8.73
N ARG A 71 11.74 2.99 8.14
CA ARG A 71 12.97 2.56 8.83
C ARG A 71 13.86 3.75 9.16
N GLU A 72 14.09 4.66 8.21
CA GLU A 72 14.85 5.89 8.44
C GLU A 72 14.22 6.74 9.53
N GLN A 73 12.91 6.98 9.46
CA GLN A 73 12.18 7.75 10.46
C GLN A 73 12.25 7.11 11.85
N SER A 74 12.15 5.77 11.94
CA SER A 74 12.29 5.04 13.21
C SER A 74 13.69 5.20 13.81
N GLN A 75 14.73 5.19 12.98
CA GLN A 75 16.11 5.44 13.43
C GLN A 75 16.29 6.88 13.91
N HIS A 76 15.72 7.87 13.20
CA HIS A 76 15.75 9.26 13.64
C HIS A 76 15.04 9.48 14.97
N ILE A 77 13.89 8.83 15.19
CA ILE A 77 13.18 8.88 16.47
C ILE A 77 14.05 8.32 17.59
N ALA A 78 14.65 7.13 17.40
CA ALA A 78 15.52 6.52 18.41
C ALA A 78 16.76 7.39 18.74
N GLU A 79 17.37 8.01 17.72
CA GLU A 79 18.49 8.95 17.90
C GLU A 79 18.07 10.20 18.69
N LEU A 80 16.91 10.78 18.36
CA LEU A 80 16.37 11.95 19.04
C LEU A 80 16.04 11.64 20.50
N GLU A 81 15.40 10.49 20.77
CA GLU A 81 15.11 10.03 22.13
C GLU A 81 16.39 9.84 22.96
N ARG A 82 17.44 9.26 22.36
CA ARG A 82 18.75 9.09 23.02
C ARG A 82 19.39 10.44 23.35
N ARG A 83 19.36 11.41 22.43
CA ARG A 83 19.90 12.76 22.67
C ARG A 83 19.15 13.52 23.76
N LEU A 84 17.83 13.32 23.87
CA LEU A 84 17.05 13.89 24.98
C LEU A 84 17.47 13.29 26.32
N GLN A 85 17.62 11.96 26.39
CA GLN A 85 18.09 11.27 27.59
C GLN A 85 19.52 11.66 27.98
N GLU A 86 20.41 11.96 27.03
CA GLU A 86 21.78 12.40 27.33
C GLU A 86 21.85 13.87 27.80
N ARG A 87 20.90 14.72 27.39
CA ARG A 87 20.84 16.13 27.80
C ARG A 87 20.20 16.36 29.16
N GLU A 88 19.26 15.51 29.59
CA GLU A 88 18.68 15.58 30.93
C GLU A 88 19.72 15.51 32.08
N PRO A 89 20.68 14.55 32.11
CA PRO A 89 21.68 14.49 33.15
C PRO A 89 22.69 15.65 33.08
N GLN A 90 22.95 16.21 31.89
CA GLN A 90 23.78 17.41 31.73
C GLN A 90 23.09 18.67 32.25
N ARG A 91 21.77 18.78 32.02
CA ARG A 91 20.95 19.89 32.55
C ARG A 91 20.88 19.83 34.07
N THR A 92 20.73 18.64 34.65
CA THR A 92 20.70 18.45 36.11
C THR A 92 22.06 18.69 36.74
N LYS A 93 23.17 18.26 36.12
CA LYS A 93 24.54 18.57 36.58
C LYS A 93 24.88 20.06 36.51
N GLY A 94 24.59 20.73 35.40
CA GLY A 94 24.82 22.17 35.26
C GLY A 94 24.00 23.00 36.26
N MET A 95 22.77 22.57 36.57
CA MET A 95 21.94 23.23 37.59
C MET A 95 22.49 23.04 39.02
N SER A 96 23.10 21.88 39.32
CA SER A 96 23.75 21.64 40.61
C SER A 96 25.07 22.40 40.78
N GLU A 97 25.86 22.53 39.71
CA GLU A 97 27.11 23.29 39.72
C GLU A 97 26.84 24.80 39.83
N PHE A 98 25.84 25.32 39.10
CA PHE A 98 25.42 26.72 39.20
C PHE A 98 24.92 27.08 40.61
N ARG A 99 24.17 26.17 41.25
CA ARG A 99 23.66 26.37 42.62
C ARG A 99 24.76 26.27 43.69
N GLN A 100 25.88 25.58 43.42
CA GLN A 100 27.05 25.55 44.30
C GLN A 100 27.94 26.77 44.13
N SER A 101 27.99 27.38 42.94
CA SER A 101 28.77 28.60 42.69
C SER A 101 28.16 29.87 43.30
N GLU A 102 26.86 29.87 43.61
CA GLU A 102 26.17 31.00 44.25
C GLU A 102 26.09 30.91 45.79
N ARG A 103 26.68 29.89 46.41
CA ARG A 103 26.83 29.79 47.88
C ARG A 103 28.26 30.05 48.29
#